data_AF-U5T242-F1
#
_entry.id   AF-U5T242-F1
#
_cell.length_a   1.000
_cell.length_b   1.000
_cell.length_c   1.000
_cell.angle_alpha   90.00
_cell.angle_beta   90.00
_cell.angle_gamma   90.00
#
_symmetry.space_group_name_H-M   'P 1'
#
loop_
_entity.id
_entity.type
_entity.pdbx_description
1 polymer ?
#
loop_
_entity_poly.entity_id
_entity_poly.type
_entity_poly.pdbx_seq_one_letter_code
_entity_poly.pdbx_strand_id
1 'polypeptide(L)'
;MAMHNTDMNHWIRSILAYASVIWNLRQPPLATATADERARWCRDNCGRFAARWFALGAGLWFVFNTPFVSSAPLGMVGLFALVVGMATIARQILAQGRVGPPPIEPPVEFPRPGDDDER
;
A
#
# COMPACT_ATOMS: atom_id res chain seq x y z
N MET A 1 5.84 28.90 -19.91
CA MET A 1 5.70 28.65 -18.46
C MET A 1 4.50 27.79 -18.05
N ALA A 2 3.41 27.69 -18.83
CA ALA A 2 2.27 26.82 -18.48
C ALA A 2 2.56 25.30 -18.56
N MET A 3 3.41 24.87 -19.50
CA MET A 3 3.75 23.45 -19.72
C MET A 3 4.49 22.83 -18.51
N HIS A 4 5.47 23.53 -17.94
CA HIS A 4 6.23 23.09 -16.76
C HIS A 4 5.35 22.85 -15.51
N ASN A 5 4.29 23.66 -15.32
CA ASN A 5 3.35 23.50 -14.21
C ASN A 5 2.45 22.28 -14.37
N THR A 6 2.20 21.84 -15.60
CA THR A 6 1.32 20.71 -15.88
C THR A 6 2.07 19.41 -15.64
N ASP A 7 3.32 19.34 -16.11
CA ASP A 7 4.22 18.20 -15.88
C ASP A 7 4.56 18.03 -14.40
N MET A 8 4.89 19.13 -13.70
CA MET A 8 5.21 19.08 -12.26
C MET A 8 4.00 18.60 -11.44
N ASN A 9 2.79 19.06 -11.76
CA ASN A 9 1.57 18.60 -11.10
C ASN A 9 1.30 17.11 -11.37
N HIS A 10 1.56 16.64 -12.60
CA HIS A 10 1.46 15.23 -12.94
C HIS A 10 2.42 14.37 -12.09
N TRP A 11 3.69 14.77 -11.99
CA TRP A 11 4.69 14.05 -11.18
C TRP A 11 4.33 14.00 -9.69
N ILE A 12 3.89 15.12 -9.11
CA ILE A 12 3.46 15.18 -7.72
C ILE A 12 2.28 14.23 -7.47
N ARG A 13 1.30 14.21 -8.37
CA ARG A 13 0.14 13.31 -8.25
C ARG A 13 0.57 11.84 -8.33
N SER A 14 1.49 11.50 -9.23
CA SER A 14 2.01 10.15 -9.36
C SER A 14 2.75 9.69 -8.10
N ILE A 15 3.56 10.54 -7.49
CA ILE A 15 4.25 10.24 -6.23
C ILE A 15 3.24 10.03 -5.09
N LEU A 16 2.25 10.93 -4.97
CA LEU A 16 1.22 10.80 -3.93
C LEU A 16 0.35 9.56 -4.13
N ALA A 17 -0.02 9.23 -5.37
CA ALA A 17 -0.76 8.01 -5.69
C ALA A 17 0.06 6.75 -5.39
N TYR A 18 1.37 6.78 -5.64
CA TYR A 18 2.26 5.66 -5.37
C TYR A 18 2.52 5.47 -3.86
N ALA A 19 2.68 6.55 -3.10
CA ALA A 19 3.13 6.47 -1.72
C ALA A 19 2.01 6.57 -0.68
N SER A 20 0.83 7.11 -1.01
CA SER A 20 -0.18 7.47 -0.01
C SER A 20 -1.51 6.73 -0.19
N VAL A 21 -1.84 5.92 0.81
CA VAL A 21 -3.19 5.36 1.01
C VAL A 21 -4.24 6.48 1.07
N ILE A 22 -3.96 7.55 1.84
CA ILE A 22 -4.92 8.64 2.07
C ILE A 22 -5.23 9.36 0.77
N TRP A 23 -4.22 9.59 -0.06
CA TRP A 23 -4.41 10.21 -1.37
C TRP A 23 -5.37 9.38 -2.22
N ASN A 24 -5.12 8.07 -2.34
CA ASN A 24 -5.97 7.16 -3.12
C ASN A 24 -7.41 7.11 -2.58
N LEU A 25 -7.60 7.10 -1.26
CA LEU A 25 -8.91 7.13 -0.63
C LEU A 25 -9.70 8.44 -0.86
N ARG A 26 -9.02 9.49 -1.35
CA ARG A 26 -9.63 10.78 -1.72
C ARG A 26 -9.83 10.94 -3.22
N GLN A 27 -9.38 9.97 -4.03
CA GLN A 27 -9.62 9.99 -5.47
C GLN A 27 -10.87 9.17 -5.83
N PRO A 28 -11.65 9.59 -6.85
CA PRO A 28 -12.70 8.74 -7.41
C PRO A 28 -12.08 7.45 -7.99
N PRO A 29 -12.77 6.29 -7.92
CA PRO A 29 -14.14 6.09 -7.39
C PRO A 29 -14.21 5.95 -5.86
N LEU A 30 -13.08 5.81 -5.16
CA LEU A 30 -13.05 5.55 -3.71
C LEU A 30 -13.53 6.73 -2.87
N ALA A 31 -13.42 7.96 -3.38
CA ALA A 31 -13.94 9.16 -2.73
C ALA A 31 -15.47 9.12 -2.55
N THR A 32 -16.17 8.44 -3.47
CA THR A 32 -17.64 8.30 -3.49
C THR A 32 -18.11 6.93 -3.04
N ALA A 33 -17.18 5.99 -2.80
CA ALA A 33 -17.49 4.64 -2.37
C ALA A 33 -17.96 4.58 -0.91
N THR A 34 -18.71 3.54 -0.59
CA THR A 34 -19.18 3.28 0.78
C THR A 34 -18.02 3.01 1.75
N ALA A 35 -18.28 3.15 3.06
CA ALA A 35 -17.25 2.91 4.07
C ALA A 35 -16.66 1.49 3.99
N ASP A 36 -17.48 0.49 3.66
CA ASP A 36 -17.06 -0.91 3.63
C ASP A 36 -16.26 -1.24 2.37
N GLU A 37 -16.59 -0.63 1.23
CA GLU A 37 -15.76 -0.72 0.01
C GLU A 37 -14.38 -0.10 0.22
N ARG A 38 -14.32 1.06 0.89
CA ARG A 38 -13.06 1.72 1.23
C ARG A 38 -12.23 0.88 2.21
N ALA A 39 -12.88 0.22 3.17
CA ALA A 39 -12.22 -0.67 4.09
C ALA A 39 -11.68 -1.93 3.38
N ARG A 40 -12.45 -2.57 2.47
CA ARG A 40 -11.95 -3.68 1.64
C ARG A 40 -10.73 -3.26 0.82
N TRP A 41 -10.82 -2.11 0.16
CA TRP A 41 -9.70 -1.61 -0.63
C TRP A 41 -8.46 -1.34 0.22
N CYS A 42 -8.60 -0.75 1.42
CA CYS A 42 -7.46 -0.57 2.31
C CYS A 42 -6.91 -1.91 2.79
N ARG A 43 -7.75 -2.88 3.17
CA ARG A 43 -7.28 -4.23 3.53
C ARG A 43 -6.37 -4.82 2.46
N ASP A 44 -6.71 -4.68 1.18
CA ASP A 44 -5.95 -5.25 0.07
C ASP A 44 -4.68 -4.45 -0.30
N ASN A 45 -4.67 -3.14 -0.08
CA ASN A 45 -3.60 -2.27 -0.60
C ASN A 45 -2.73 -1.64 0.48
N CYS A 46 -3.23 -1.46 1.71
CA CYS A 46 -2.51 -0.80 2.80
C CYS A 46 -1.19 -1.53 3.15
N GLY A 47 -1.14 -2.85 3.01
CA GLY A 47 0.11 -3.62 3.16
C GLY A 47 1.18 -3.30 2.11
N ARG A 48 0.79 -3.02 0.85
CA ARG A 48 1.74 -2.62 -0.21
C ARG A 48 2.32 -1.23 0.07
N PHE A 49 1.49 -0.29 0.52
CA PHE A 49 1.97 1.03 0.93
C PHE A 49 2.90 0.93 2.14
N ALA A 50 2.53 0.12 3.14
CA ALA A 50 3.38 -0.14 4.29
C ALA A 50 4.75 -0.67 3.89
N ALA A 51 4.79 -1.69 3.03
CA ALA A 51 6.03 -2.27 2.54
C ALA A 51 6.94 -1.23 1.86
N ARG A 52 6.38 -0.33 1.05
CA ARG A 52 7.13 0.77 0.41
C ARG A 52 7.76 1.71 1.44
N TRP A 53 6.99 2.09 2.46
CA TRP A 53 7.47 2.96 3.53
C TRP A 53 8.50 2.29 4.43
N PHE A 54 8.34 0.99 4.75
CA PHE A 54 9.36 0.23 5.47
C PHE A 54 10.63 0.06 4.65
N ALA A 55 10.53 -0.24 3.36
CA ALA A 55 11.70 -0.34 2.48
C ALA A 55 12.46 0.99 2.41
N LEU A 56 11.74 2.11 2.27
CA LEU A 56 12.33 3.44 2.29
C LEU A 56 13.01 3.73 3.64
N GLY A 57 12.32 3.45 4.75
CA GLY A 57 12.83 3.67 6.11
C GLY A 57 14.08 2.83 6.41
N ALA A 58 14.03 1.53 6.10
CA ALA A 58 15.16 0.62 6.26
C ALA A 58 16.35 1.03 5.37
N GLY A 59 16.09 1.37 4.10
CA GLY A 59 17.12 1.85 3.17
C GLY A 59 17.81 3.12 3.70
N LEU A 60 17.03 4.11 4.13
CA LEU A 60 17.57 5.33 4.73
C LEU A 60 18.32 5.07 6.03
N TRP A 61 17.88 4.10 6.84
CA TRP A 61 18.60 3.69 8.04
C TRP A 61 19.97 3.11 7.73
N PHE A 62 20.08 2.22 6.73
CA PHE A 62 21.38 1.70 6.29
C PHE A 62 22.31 2.79 5.76
N VAL A 63 21.77 3.73 4.97
CA VAL A 63 22.55 4.90 4.50
C VAL A 63 23.00 5.76 5.68
N PHE A 64 22.12 6.03 6.65
CA PHE A 64 22.45 6.80 7.83
C PHE A 64 23.56 6.16 8.68
N ASN A 65 23.64 4.83 8.72
CA ASN A 65 24.71 4.11 9.43
C ASN A 65 26.05 4.10 8.66
N THR A 66 26.08 4.61 7.43
CA THR A 66 27.31 4.70 6.64
C THR A 66 28.07 5.97 7.02
N PRO A 67 29.33 5.87 7.52
CA PRO A 67 30.01 6.98 8.20
C PRO A 67 30.27 8.21 7.30
N PHE A 68 30.36 8.04 5.98
CA PHE A 68 30.68 9.13 5.05
C PHE A 68 29.47 9.89 4.50
N VAL A 69 28.25 9.37 4.73
CA VAL A 69 26.99 9.94 4.21
C VAL A 69 25.95 10.13 5.31
N SER A 70 26.30 9.79 6.55
CA SER A 70 25.43 9.98 7.71
C SER A 70 25.09 11.46 7.91
N SER A 71 23.79 11.75 8.01
CA SER A 71 23.31 13.09 8.33
C SER A 71 21.99 13.00 9.09
N ALA A 72 21.77 13.92 10.03
CA ALA A 72 20.54 13.95 10.84
C ALA A 72 19.25 13.96 9.98
N PRO A 73 19.18 14.66 8.83
CA PRO A 73 18.01 14.59 7.94
C PRO A 73 17.69 13.17 7.46
N LEU A 74 18.70 12.36 7.11
CA LEU A 74 18.47 10.98 6.65
C LEU A 74 17.84 10.11 7.74
N GLY A 75 18.34 10.24 8.97
CA GLY A 75 17.76 9.56 10.13
C GLY A 75 16.31 9.98 10.38
N MET A 76 16.01 11.28 10.32
CA MET A 76 14.65 11.80 10.50
C MET A 76 13.68 11.30 9.41
N VAL A 77 14.09 11.32 8.14
CA VAL A 77 13.24 10.81 7.04
C VAL A 77 13.05 9.30 7.16
N GLY A 78 14.10 8.57 7.56
CA GLY A 78 14.00 7.13 7.82
C GLY A 78 12.99 6.81 8.92
N LEU A 79 13.05 7.53 10.05
CA LEU A 79 12.07 7.38 11.14
C LEU A 79 10.65 7.74 10.71
N PHE A 80 10.49 8.85 9.98
CA PHE A 80 9.20 9.24 9.44
C PHE A 80 8.61 8.13 8.55
N ALA A 81 9.43 7.54 7.69
CA ALA A 81 9.01 6.45 6.82
C ALA A 81 8.54 5.23 7.63
N LEU A 82 9.26 4.86 8.68
CA LEU A 82 8.85 3.77 9.58
C LEU A 82 7.49 4.07 10.24
N VAL A 83 7.28 5.28 10.77
CA VAL A 83 6.01 5.69 11.39
C VAL A 83 4.86 5.61 10.39
N VAL A 84 5.06 6.09 9.16
CA VAL A 84 4.03 6.01 8.12
C VAL A 84 3.73 4.55 7.76
N GLY A 85 4.76 3.71 7.62
CA GLY A 85 4.62 2.27 7.38
C GLY A 85 3.78 1.59 8.46
N MET A 86 4.08 1.86 9.73
CA MET A 86 3.31 1.34 10.88
C MET A 86 1.85 1.83 10.85
N ALA A 87 1.62 3.11 10.59
CA ALA A 87 0.27 3.66 10.50
C ALA A 87 -0.55 3.02 9.36
N THR A 88 0.09 2.67 8.23
CA THR A 88 -0.59 1.97 7.13
C THR A 88 -0.97 0.53 7.49
N ILE A 89 -0.13 -0.20 8.23
CA ILE A 89 -0.49 -1.53 8.75
C ILE A 89 -1.62 -1.44 9.77
N ALA A 90 -1.55 -0.49 10.71
CA ALA A 90 -2.61 -0.29 11.69
C ALA A 90 -3.96 -0.07 11.01
N ARG A 91 -4.01 0.72 9.92
CA ARG A 91 -5.23 0.85 9.11
C ARG A 91 -5.67 -0.44 8.44
N GLN A 92 -4.74 -1.27 7.95
CA GLN A 92 -5.08 -2.58 7.40
C GLN A 92 -5.78 -3.45 8.44
N ILE A 93 -5.25 -3.51 9.67
CA ILE A 93 -5.82 -4.30 10.77
C ILE A 93 -7.22 -3.78 11.14
N LEU A 94 -7.38 -2.47 11.29
CA LEU A 94 -8.67 -1.86 11.57
C LEU A 94 -9.69 -2.14 10.45
N ALA A 95 -9.26 -2.12 9.19
CA ALA A 95 -10.10 -2.42 8.05
C ALA A 95 -10.51 -3.91 8.00
N GLN A 96 -9.59 -4.82 8.34
CA GLN A 96 -9.89 -6.25 8.49
C GLN A 96 -10.93 -6.50 9.59
N GLY A 97 -10.81 -5.81 10.73
CA GLY A 97 -11.80 -5.89 11.81
C GLY A 97 -13.19 -5.42 11.42
N ARG A 98 -13.29 -4.49 10.46
CA ARG A 98 -14.57 -3.93 9.99
C ARG A 98 -15.27 -4.81 8.94
N VAL A 99 -14.53 -5.40 8.00
CA VAL A 99 -15.11 -6.12 6.84
C VAL A 99 -15.05 -7.65 7.01
N GLY A 100 -14.32 -8.14 8.01
CA GLY A 100 -14.11 -9.57 8.22
C GLY A 100 -12.96 -10.14 7.38
N PRO A 101 -12.66 -11.43 7.57
CA PRO A 101 -11.63 -12.13 6.81
C PRO A 101 -11.95 -12.10 5.30
N PRO A 102 -10.93 -12.10 4.41
CA PRO A 102 -11.18 -12.23 2.98
C PRO A 102 -12.02 -13.49 2.69
N PRO A 103 -12.97 -13.43 1.73
CA PRO A 103 -13.72 -14.61 1.32
C PRO A 103 -12.77 -15.76 0.97
N ILE A 104 -12.92 -16.90 1.65
CA ILE A 104 -12.17 -18.11 1.32
C ILE A 104 -12.79 -18.64 0.03
N GLU A 105 -11.99 -18.74 -1.04
CA GLU A 105 -12.44 -19.37 -2.27
C GLU A 105 -12.86 -20.81 -1.97
N PRO A 106 -14.01 -21.28 -2.51
CA PRO A 106 -14.42 -22.66 -2.30
C PRO A 106 -13.29 -23.59 -2.80
N PRO A 107 -13.05 -24.72 -2.12
CA PRO A 107 -12.02 -25.67 -2.53
C PRO A 107 -12.15 -26.01 -4.01
N VAL A 108 -11.03 -25.93 -4.75
CA VAL A 108 -10.98 -26.40 -6.14
C VAL A 108 -11.32 -27.90 -6.13
N GLU A 109 -12.37 -28.29 -6.85
CA GLU A 109 -12.66 -29.71 -7.06
C GLU A 109 -11.54 -30.31 -7.93
N PHE A 110 -10.76 -31.20 -7.33
CA PHE A 110 -9.76 -31.95 -8.07
C PHE A 110 -10.46 -33.01 -8.94
N PRO A 111 -10.05 -33.18 -10.22
CA PRO A 111 -10.54 -34.27 -11.05
C PRO A 111 -10.39 -35.61 -10.32
N ARG A 112 -11.49 -36.36 -10.19
CA ARG A 112 -11.44 -37.70 -9.62
C ARG A 112 -10.98 -38.67 -10.73
N PRO A 113 -10.00 -39.54 -10.47
CA PRO A 113 -9.67 -40.61 -11.41
C PRO A 113 -10.89 -41.52 -11.59
N GLY A 114 -11.57 -41.44 -12.75
CA GLY A 114 -12.75 -42.27 -13.07
C GLY A 114 -13.79 -41.63 -13.99
N ASP A 115 -13.73 -40.33 -14.28
CA ASP A 115 -14.76 -39.64 -15.08
C ASP A 115 -14.55 -39.71 -16.62
N ASP A 116 -13.51 -40.42 -17.10
CA ASP A 116 -13.13 -40.48 -18.52
C ASP A 116 -13.64 -41.73 -19.28
N ASP A 117 -14.38 -42.63 -18.64
CA ASP A 117 -14.72 -43.96 -19.21
C ASP A 117 -16.11 -44.07 -19.90
N GLU A 118 -16.86 -42.98 -20.12
CA GLU A 118 -18.23 -43.04 -20.71
C GLU A 118 -18.45 -42.17 -21.97
N ARG A 119 -17.54 -42.16 -22.95
CA ARG A 119 -17.80 -41.53 -24.27
C ARG A 119 -17.57 -42.41 -25.48
#